data_AF-A0A2G2UWD8-F1
#
_entry.id   AF-A0A2G2UWD8-F1
#
_cell.length_a   1.000
_cell.length_b   1.000
_cell.length_c   1.000
_cell.angle_alpha   90.00
_cell.angle_beta   90.00
_cell.angle_gamma   90.00
#
_symmetry.space_group_name_H-M   'P 1'
#
loop_
_entity.id
_entity.type
_entity.pdbx_description
1 polymer ?
#
loop_
_entity_poly.entity_id
_entity_poly.type
_entity_poly.pdbx_seq_one_letter_code
_entity_poly.pdbx_strand_id
1 'polypeptide(L)'
;MSPIYPRRFPNVVNSPKKPVESKSLMGGKISVGIKEKTNWLIRKFTTGPANLDVISITGMPGSCKTTLAYKVYTDESVCSHFDLRAWCAVDQEYDEKNLLVILFNQVTGSDLKFSDEIDVADKLRKQLYAKRYLIVLDDVWDTTTWDDLTRPFPEAEKGSRIILTTQQKDVAFHG
;
A
#
# COMPACT_ATOMS: atom_id res chain seq x y z
N MET A 1 -33.32 2.46 -18.51
CA MET A 1 -32.61 1.30 -17.93
C MET A 1 -31.12 1.53 -18.12
N SER A 2 -30.39 1.88 -17.06
CA SER A 2 -28.93 1.99 -17.12
C SER A 2 -28.33 0.57 -17.17
N PRO A 3 -27.33 0.30 -18.03
CA PRO A 3 -26.67 -1.00 -18.05
C PRO A 3 -25.95 -1.22 -16.72
N ILE A 4 -26.32 -2.30 -16.02
CA ILE A 4 -25.61 -2.77 -14.82
C ILE A 4 -24.29 -3.38 -15.33
N TYR A 5 -23.23 -2.58 -15.36
CA TYR A 5 -21.89 -3.13 -15.52
C TYR A 5 -21.60 -4.04 -14.32
N PRO A 6 -21.22 -5.32 -14.51
CA PRO A 6 -20.77 -6.14 -13.39
C PRO A 6 -19.56 -5.44 -12.77
N ARG A 7 -19.66 -5.02 -11.49
CA ARG A 7 -18.53 -4.44 -10.76
C ARG A 7 -17.40 -5.48 -10.74
N ARG A 8 -16.33 -5.23 -11.50
CA ARG A 8 -15.15 -6.08 -11.52
C ARG A 8 -14.36 -5.87 -10.22
N PHE A 9 -13.99 -6.96 -9.56
CA PHE A 9 -13.18 -6.94 -8.35
C PHE A 9 -11.74 -6.53 -8.64
N PRO A 10 -11.04 -5.93 -7.67
CA PRO A 10 -9.63 -5.67 -7.81
C PRO A 10 -8.84 -6.99 -7.69
N ASN A 11 -7.77 -7.09 -8.47
CA ASN A 11 -6.80 -8.17 -8.41
C ASN A 11 -5.75 -7.84 -7.35
N VAL A 12 -5.21 -8.87 -6.71
CA VAL A 12 -4.05 -8.72 -5.83
C VAL A 12 -2.89 -9.48 -6.43
N VAL A 13 -1.74 -8.82 -6.56
CA VAL A 13 -0.49 -9.39 -7.03
C VAL A 13 0.62 -9.01 -6.07
N ASN A 14 1.62 -9.90 -5.94
CA ASN A 14 2.88 -9.53 -5.32
C ASN A 14 3.87 -9.11 -6.40
N SER A 15 4.74 -8.18 -6.02
CA SER A 15 5.92 -7.79 -6.78
C SER A 15 6.80 -8.98 -7.21
N PRO A 16 7.44 -8.93 -8.40
CA PRO A 16 8.10 -10.07 -9.06
C PRO A 16 9.31 -10.64 -8.31
N LYS A 17 9.80 -9.99 -7.25
CA LYS A 17 10.95 -10.50 -6.47
C LYS A 17 10.68 -11.82 -5.74
N LYS A 18 9.44 -12.35 -5.73
CA LYS A 18 9.06 -13.64 -5.09
C LYS A 18 7.99 -14.41 -5.90
N PRO A 19 7.82 -15.74 -5.71
CA PRO A 19 6.89 -16.55 -6.49
C PRO A 19 5.47 -15.99 -6.45
N VAL A 20 4.91 -15.78 -7.64
CA VAL A 20 3.63 -15.08 -7.87
C VAL A 20 2.45 -15.98 -7.47
N GLU A 21 1.81 -15.69 -6.33
CA GLU A 21 0.42 -16.12 -6.11
C GLU A 21 -0.53 -15.02 -6.58
N SER A 22 -1.10 -15.19 -7.78
CA SER A 22 -2.20 -14.35 -8.26
C SER A 22 -3.53 -15.01 -7.89
N LYS A 23 -4.38 -14.33 -7.13
CA LYS A 23 -5.74 -14.80 -6.84
C LYS A 23 -6.78 -13.96 -7.59
N SER A 24 -7.25 -14.49 -8.72
CA SER A 24 -8.50 -14.05 -9.34
C SER A 24 -9.65 -14.93 -8.83
N LEU A 25 -10.73 -14.31 -8.33
CA LEU A 25 -11.93 -15.02 -7.91
C LEU A 25 -13.08 -14.56 -8.81
N MET A 26 -13.53 -15.45 -9.70
CA MET A 26 -14.81 -15.33 -10.39
C MET A 26 -15.82 -16.27 -9.74
N GLY A 27 -16.97 -15.73 -9.36
CA GLY A 27 -18.18 -16.49 -9.03
C GLY A 27 -18.39 -16.77 -7.54
N GLY A 28 -19.36 -16.07 -6.94
CA GLY A 28 -19.82 -16.28 -5.55
C GLY A 28 -20.23 -14.97 -4.87
N LYS A 29 -21.25 -15.00 -4.00
CA LYS A 29 -21.85 -13.84 -3.28
C LYS A 29 -20.80 -12.75 -2.95
N ILE A 30 -21.05 -11.54 -3.44
CA ILE A 30 -20.14 -10.38 -3.41
C ILE A 30 -19.55 -10.09 -2.01
N SER A 31 -20.37 -10.23 -0.96
CA SER A 31 -19.95 -10.01 0.43
C SER A 31 -18.98 -11.08 0.95
N VAL A 32 -19.16 -12.34 0.53
CA VAL A 32 -18.33 -13.47 0.93
C VAL A 32 -16.95 -13.35 0.29
N GLY A 33 -16.89 -13.05 -1.02
CA GLY A 33 -15.62 -12.91 -1.74
C GLY A 33 -14.74 -11.74 -1.27
N ILE A 34 -15.34 -10.62 -0.83
CA ILE A 34 -14.57 -9.51 -0.25
C ILE A 34 -14.00 -9.90 1.11
N LYS A 35 -14.79 -10.52 1.98
CA LYS A 35 -14.35 -10.92 3.33
C LYS A 35 -13.21 -11.94 3.27
N GLU A 36 -13.29 -12.91 2.37
CA GLU A 36 -12.22 -13.90 2.16
C GLU A 36 -10.92 -13.26 1.66
N LYS A 37 -11.00 -12.34 0.69
CA LYS A 37 -9.83 -11.59 0.22
C LYS A 37 -9.21 -10.75 1.33
N THR A 38 -10.02 -10.05 2.12
CA THR A 38 -9.54 -9.26 3.27
C THR A 38 -8.85 -10.15 4.29
N ASN A 39 -9.43 -11.30 4.67
CA ASN A 39 -8.82 -12.23 5.62
C ASN A 39 -7.50 -12.82 5.12
N TRP A 40 -7.43 -13.19 3.83
CA TRP A 40 -6.21 -13.69 3.22
C TRP A 40 -5.12 -12.61 3.20
N LEU A 41 -5.47 -11.36 2.87
CA LEU A 41 -4.56 -10.22 2.96
C LEU A 41 -4.05 -10.04 4.39
N ILE A 42 -4.95 -9.92 5.38
CA ILE A 42 -4.57 -9.76 6.80
C ILE A 42 -3.56 -10.83 7.23
N ARG A 43 -3.83 -12.11 6.90
CA ARG A 43 -2.89 -13.20 7.19
C ARG A 43 -1.54 -12.99 6.50
N LYS A 44 -1.54 -12.59 5.23
CA LYS A 44 -0.30 -12.31 4.49
C LYS A 44 0.51 -11.16 5.10
N PHE A 45 -0.14 -10.11 5.59
CA PHE A 45 0.53 -9.00 6.28
C PHE A 45 1.12 -9.44 7.63
N THR A 46 0.39 -10.27 8.39
CA THR A 46 0.76 -10.64 9.77
C THR A 46 1.64 -11.89 9.89
N THR A 47 1.70 -12.74 8.85
CA THR A 47 2.49 -13.99 8.85
C THR A 47 3.46 -14.12 7.69
N GLY A 48 3.67 -13.05 6.92
CA GLY A 48 4.57 -13.06 5.76
C GLY A 48 6.06 -13.10 6.12
N PRO A 49 6.96 -13.10 5.12
CA PRO A 49 8.41 -13.18 5.32
C PRO A 49 8.96 -11.97 6.10
N ALA A 50 10.15 -12.12 6.68
CA ALA A 50 10.82 -11.05 7.42
C ALA A 50 11.25 -9.87 6.53
N ASN A 51 11.50 -10.09 5.24
CA ASN A 51 11.90 -9.02 4.33
C ASN A 51 10.72 -8.08 4.05
N LEU A 52 11.03 -6.86 3.57
CA LEU A 52 10.04 -5.97 2.96
C LEU A 52 9.30 -6.71 1.84
N ASP A 53 7.97 -6.59 1.81
CA ASP A 53 7.12 -7.16 0.76
C ASP A 53 6.10 -6.12 0.29
N VAL A 54 5.86 -6.11 -1.02
CA VAL A 54 4.93 -5.19 -1.68
C VAL A 54 3.72 -5.99 -2.16
N ILE A 55 2.53 -5.54 -1.75
CA ILE A 55 1.27 -6.16 -2.11
C ILE A 55 0.46 -5.15 -2.91
N SER A 56 0.35 -5.40 -4.21
CA SER A 56 -0.28 -4.51 -5.17
C SER A 56 -1.75 -4.92 -5.39
N ILE A 57 -2.66 -4.00 -5.10
CA ILE A 57 -4.09 -4.10 -5.39
C ILE A 57 -4.35 -3.34 -6.69
N THR A 58 -4.67 -4.07 -7.76
CA THR A 58 -4.84 -3.52 -9.10
C THR A 58 -6.26 -3.66 -9.62
N GLY A 59 -6.68 -2.78 -10.52
CA GLY A 59 -8.01 -2.84 -11.09
C GLY A 59 -8.47 -1.53 -11.71
N MET A 60 -9.50 -1.62 -12.54
CA MET A 60 -10.11 -0.48 -13.22
C MET A 60 -10.60 0.61 -12.25
N PRO A 61 -10.83 1.86 -12.71
CA PRO A 61 -11.58 2.85 -11.95
C PRO A 61 -12.86 2.27 -11.33
N GLY A 62 -13.15 2.62 -10.08
CA GLY A 62 -14.38 2.17 -9.40
C GLY A 62 -14.36 0.71 -8.88
N SER A 63 -13.24 -0.01 -9.00
CA SER A 63 -13.09 -1.40 -8.49
C SER A 63 -12.87 -1.51 -6.96
N CYS A 64 -13.09 -0.42 -6.20
CA CYS A 64 -12.98 -0.41 -4.74
C CYS A 64 -11.59 -0.83 -4.19
N LYS A 65 -10.49 -0.57 -4.93
CA LYS A 65 -9.11 -0.86 -4.48
C LYS A 65 -8.79 -0.21 -3.14
N THR A 66 -8.97 1.11 -3.06
CA THR A 66 -8.87 1.94 -1.85
C THR A 66 -9.68 1.36 -0.70
N THR A 67 -10.93 0.94 -0.95
CA THR A 67 -11.78 0.34 0.07
C THR A 67 -11.21 -0.99 0.60
N LEU A 68 -10.63 -1.81 -0.26
CA LEU A 68 -10.01 -3.07 0.15
C LEU A 68 -8.73 -2.81 0.96
N ALA A 69 -7.88 -1.88 0.51
CA ALA A 69 -6.70 -1.44 1.26
C ALA A 69 -7.09 -0.90 2.64
N TYR A 70 -8.14 -0.07 2.71
CA TYR A 70 -8.63 0.55 3.94
C TYR A 70 -9.08 -0.50 4.95
N LYS A 71 -9.89 -1.46 4.52
CA LYS A 71 -10.35 -2.56 5.38
C LYS A 71 -9.20 -3.36 6.00
N VAL A 72 -8.13 -3.59 5.25
CA VAL A 72 -6.94 -4.29 5.76
C VAL A 72 -6.16 -3.38 6.72
N TYR A 73 -5.95 -2.12 6.34
CA TYR A 73 -5.19 -1.15 7.13
C TYR A 73 -5.79 -0.87 8.51
N THR A 74 -7.13 -0.86 8.61
CA THR A 74 -7.87 -0.64 9.86
C THR A 74 -8.19 -1.92 10.63
N ASP A 75 -7.83 -3.09 10.13
CA ASP A 75 -8.05 -4.34 10.85
C ASP A 75 -7.24 -4.35 12.16
N GLU A 76 -7.85 -4.79 13.26
CA GLU A 76 -7.22 -4.78 14.58
C GLU A 76 -5.93 -5.62 14.59
N SER A 77 -5.94 -6.78 13.93
CA SER A 77 -4.77 -7.67 13.85
C SER A 77 -3.61 -7.00 13.12
N VAL A 78 -3.92 -6.19 12.10
CA VAL A 78 -2.93 -5.39 11.38
C VAL A 78 -2.45 -4.22 12.25
N CYS A 79 -3.37 -3.51 12.90
CA CYS A 79 -3.04 -2.39 13.80
C CYS A 79 -2.10 -2.81 14.93
N SER A 80 -2.31 -3.98 15.53
CA SER A 80 -1.47 -4.51 16.61
C SER A 80 -0.16 -5.12 16.13
N HIS A 81 -0.02 -5.43 14.84
CA HIS A 81 1.15 -6.11 14.30
C HIS A 81 2.28 -5.15 13.91
N PHE A 82 1.97 -3.96 13.41
CA PHE A 82 2.93 -2.98 12.90
C PHE A 82 3.21 -1.88 13.92
N ASP A 83 4.49 -1.54 14.12
CA ASP A 83 4.92 -0.47 15.02
C ASP A 83 4.51 0.90 14.49
N LEU A 84 4.61 1.08 13.17
CA LEU A 84 4.34 2.32 12.46
C LEU A 84 3.40 2.06 11.30
N ARG A 85 2.46 2.98 11.08
CA ARG A 85 1.51 2.91 9.98
C ARG A 85 1.32 4.28 9.36
N ALA A 86 1.27 4.32 8.04
CA ALA A 86 0.95 5.55 7.31
C ALA A 86 0.19 5.23 6.02
N TRP A 87 -0.60 6.19 5.58
CA TRP A 87 -1.38 6.15 4.35
C TRP A 87 -1.19 7.45 3.58
N CYS A 88 -0.80 7.34 2.32
CA CYS A 88 -0.72 8.48 1.41
C CYS A 88 -1.52 8.18 0.13
N ALA A 89 -2.40 9.10 -0.25
CA ALA A 89 -3.06 9.07 -1.55
C ALA A 89 -2.25 9.96 -2.49
N VAL A 90 -1.85 9.42 -3.63
CA VAL A 90 -1.13 10.17 -4.66
C VAL A 90 -2.17 10.93 -5.48
N ASP A 91 -2.13 12.25 -5.40
CA ASP A 91 -2.97 13.14 -6.20
C ASP A 91 -2.37 13.35 -7.61
N GLN A 92 -3.16 13.96 -8.50
CA GLN A 92 -2.71 14.28 -9.85
C GLN A 92 -1.61 15.36 -9.86
N GLU A 93 -1.57 16.21 -8.84
CA GLU A 93 -0.57 17.25 -8.66
C GLU A 93 0.58 16.71 -7.80
N TYR A 94 1.24 15.68 -8.30
CA TYR A 94 2.31 14.97 -7.60
C TYR A 94 3.39 15.94 -7.07
N ASP A 95 3.49 16.02 -5.74
CA ASP A 95 4.55 16.67 -4.99
C ASP A 95 5.18 15.66 -4.03
N GLU A 96 6.30 15.06 -4.46
CA GLU A 96 7.08 14.08 -3.69
C GLU A 96 7.28 14.54 -2.25
N LYS A 97 7.77 15.77 -2.06
CA LYS A 97 8.12 16.28 -0.74
C LYS A 97 6.88 16.35 0.14
N ASN A 98 5.77 16.89 -0.36
CA ASN A 98 4.53 16.95 0.39
C ASN A 98 4.02 15.56 0.80
N LEU A 99 4.06 14.58 -0.11
CA LEU A 99 3.66 13.20 0.18
C LEU A 99 4.57 12.56 1.23
N LEU A 100 5.89 12.82 1.20
CA LEU A 100 6.83 12.37 2.22
C LEU A 100 6.57 13.04 3.58
N VAL A 101 6.17 14.32 3.61
CA VAL A 101 5.76 15.01 4.84
C VAL A 101 4.50 14.38 5.44
N ILE A 102 3.51 14.05 4.61
CA ILE A 102 2.29 13.35 5.04
C ILE A 102 2.65 12.01 5.69
N LEU A 103 3.51 11.21 5.05
CA LEU A 103 3.97 9.94 5.60
C LEU A 103 4.74 10.14 6.91
N PHE A 104 5.67 11.10 6.94
CA PHE A 104 6.46 11.42 8.13
C PHE A 104 5.56 11.76 9.32
N ASN A 105 4.64 12.70 9.15
CA ASN A 105 3.73 13.16 10.19
C ASN A 105 2.85 12.03 10.74
N GLN A 106 2.40 11.11 9.88
CA GLN A 106 1.63 9.95 10.33
C GLN A 106 2.46 8.95 11.14
N VAL A 107 3.71 8.67 10.74
CA VAL A 107 4.55 7.73 11.50
C VAL A 107 5.05 8.30 12.83
N THR A 108 5.21 9.63 12.93
CA THR A 108 5.66 10.28 14.17
C THR A 108 4.51 10.77 15.04
N GLY A 109 3.28 10.85 14.52
CA GLY A 109 2.16 11.51 15.18
C GLY A 109 2.36 13.03 15.30
N SER A 110 3.11 13.64 14.38
CA SER A 110 3.38 15.09 14.38
C SER A 110 2.56 15.83 13.32
N ASP A 111 2.59 17.17 13.37
CA ASP A 111 2.04 18.07 12.34
C ASP A 111 3.10 19.09 11.93
N LEU A 112 4.22 18.59 11.39
CA LEU A 112 5.35 19.42 10.99
C LEU A 112 5.19 19.87 9.53
N LYS A 113 5.63 21.10 9.28
CA LYS A 113 5.92 21.62 7.94
C LYS A 113 7.42 21.77 7.80
N PHE A 114 7.98 21.28 6.71
CA PHE A 114 9.43 21.34 6.45
C PHE A 114 9.75 22.39 5.39
N SER A 115 10.79 23.19 5.63
CA SER A 115 11.37 24.07 4.59
C SER A 115 12.04 23.25 3.48
N ASP A 116 12.28 23.87 2.32
CA ASP A 116 12.83 23.21 1.12
C ASP A 116 14.24 22.67 1.28
N GLU A 117 14.97 23.17 2.27
CA GLU A 117 16.33 22.71 2.58
C GLU A 117 16.36 21.41 3.40
N ILE A 118 15.22 20.98 3.97
CA ILE A 118 15.16 19.78 4.80
C ILE A 118 14.96 18.54 3.93
N ASP A 119 15.87 17.59 4.08
CA ASP A 119 15.72 16.24 3.56
C ASP A 119 14.69 15.44 4.39
N VAL A 120 13.44 15.49 3.95
CA VAL A 120 12.32 14.75 4.57
C VAL A 120 12.49 13.24 4.35
N ALA A 121 13.07 12.83 3.22
CA ALA A 121 13.33 11.42 2.91
C ALA A 121 14.27 10.80 3.95
N ASP A 122 15.39 11.44 4.26
CA ASP A 122 16.33 10.94 5.27
C ASP A 122 15.70 10.90 6.67
N LYS A 123 14.88 11.91 7.02
CA LYS A 123 14.13 11.91 8.28
C LYS A 123 13.14 10.75 8.36
N LEU A 124 12.35 10.52 7.31
CA LEU A 124 11.40 9.42 7.23
C LEU A 124 12.13 8.07 7.33
N ARG A 125 13.22 7.89 6.58
CA ARG A 125 14.05 6.69 6.63
C ARG A 125 14.53 6.38 8.05
N LYS A 126 15.00 7.38 8.78
CA LYS A 126 15.45 7.24 10.18
C LYS A 126 14.33 6.81 11.12
N GLN A 127 13.11 7.29 10.93
CA GLN A 127 11.95 6.86 11.72
C GLN A 127 11.55 5.42 11.42
N LEU A 128 11.60 5.02 10.15
CA LEU A 128 11.23 3.67 9.70
C LEU A 128 12.30 2.61 10.06
N TYR A 129 13.56 3.02 10.26
CA TYR A 129 14.66 2.11 10.48
C TYR A 129 14.46 1.25 11.73
N ALA A 130 14.74 -0.05 11.59
CA ALA A 130 14.58 -1.07 12.64
C ALA A 130 13.15 -1.23 13.20
N LYS A 131 12.13 -0.62 12.57
CA LYS A 131 10.71 -0.77 12.90
C LYS A 131 10.03 -1.69 11.90
N ARG A 132 8.95 -2.34 12.34
CA ARG A 132 8.00 -3.00 11.44
C ARG A 132 6.94 -1.99 11.01
N TYR A 133 7.03 -1.51 9.77
CA TYR A 133 6.11 -0.51 9.25
C TYR A 133 5.14 -1.09 8.20
N LEU A 134 3.95 -0.50 8.13
CA LEU A 134 3.00 -0.68 7.04
C LEU A 134 2.72 0.68 6.39
N ILE A 135 3.06 0.82 5.12
CA ILE A 135 2.78 2.04 4.36
C ILE A 135 1.78 1.72 3.24
N VAL A 136 0.73 2.54 3.12
CA VAL A 136 -0.21 2.47 2.00
C VAL A 136 0.10 3.61 1.04
N LEU A 137 0.40 3.26 -0.21
CA LEU A 137 0.50 4.19 -1.35
C LEU A 137 -0.72 3.95 -2.24
N ASP A 138 -1.70 4.85 -2.13
CA ASP A 138 -2.99 4.72 -2.78
C ASP A 138 -3.03 5.51 -4.10
N ASP A 139 -3.47 4.82 -5.16
CA ASP A 139 -3.62 5.30 -6.54
C ASP A 139 -2.32 5.87 -7.13
N VAL A 140 -1.27 5.05 -7.20
CA VAL A 140 0.02 5.40 -7.86
C VAL A 140 -0.08 5.18 -9.38
N TRP A 141 0.32 6.19 -10.17
CA TRP A 141 0.02 6.23 -11.61
C TRP A 141 1.18 5.80 -12.51
N ASP A 142 2.41 5.87 -12.03
CA ASP A 142 3.61 5.55 -12.81
C ASP A 142 4.74 5.03 -11.90
N THR A 143 5.77 4.45 -12.53
CA THR A 143 6.90 3.81 -11.83
C THR A 143 7.87 4.82 -11.23
N THR A 144 7.97 6.02 -11.81
CA THR A 144 8.84 7.09 -11.28
C THR A 144 8.32 7.56 -9.93
N THR A 145 7.02 7.84 -9.85
CA THR A 145 6.34 8.18 -8.59
C THR A 145 6.53 7.08 -7.53
N TRP A 146 6.45 5.81 -7.92
CA TRP A 146 6.75 4.70 -7.02
C TRP A 146 8.20 4.72 -6.53
N ASP A 147 9.17 4.86 -7.43
CA ASP A 147 10.59 4.84 -7.10
C ASP A 147 10.95 5.99 -6.14
N ASP A 148 10.47 7.19 -6.42
CA ASP A 148 10.69 8.38 -5.60
C ASP A 148 10.10 8.22 -4.18
N LEU A 149 8.83 7.81 -4.08
CA LEU A 149 8.16 7.65 -2.78
C LEU A 149 8.73 6.51 -1.94
N THR A 150 9.22 5.45 -2.57
CA THR A 150 9.72 4.25 -1.87
C THR A 150 11.21 4.28 -1.57
N ARG A 151 11.99 5.11 -2.27
CA ARG A 151 13.42 5.35 -2.01
C ARG A 151 13.79 5.54 -0.53
N PRO A 152 12.99 6.22 0.31
CA PRO A 152 13.32 6.40 1.72
C PRO A 152 13.08 5.16 2.59
N PHE A 153 12.40 4.13 2.07
CA PHE A 153 11.93 3.01 2.88
C PHE A 153 13.05 1.97 3.06
N PRO A 154 13.49 1.70 4.30
CA PRO A 154 14.58 0.75 4.54
C PRO A 154 14.11 -0.68 4.32
N GLU A 155 14.87 -1.44 3.54
CA GLU A 155 14.74 -2.89 3.42
C GLU A 155 15.42 -3.56 4.62
N ALA A 156 14.69 -3.62 5.75
CA ALA A 156 15.13 -4.35 6.95
C ALA A 156 14.31 -5.63 7.13
N GLU A 157 14.94 -6.68 7.67
CA GLU A 157 14.29 -7.97 7.97
C GLU A 157 13.40 -7.87 9.25
N LYS A 158 12.39 -7.00 9.22
CA LYS A 158 11.46 -6.76 10.34
C LYS A 158 10.01 -7.13 10.05
N GLY A 159 9.72 -7.55 8.83
CA GLY A 159 8.39 -7.92 8.35
C GLY A 159 7.59 -6.72 7.85
N SER A 160 8.27 -5.65 7.43
CA SER A 160 7.61 -4.45 6.90
C SER A 160 6.88 -4.74 5.59
N ARG A 161 5.84 -3.94 5.30
CA ARG A 161 4.94 -4.16 4.17
C ARG A 161 4.56 -2.84 3.51
N ILE A 162 4.34 -2.89 2.21
CA ILE A 162 3.73 -1.80 1.44
C ILE A 162 2.45 -2.32 0.80
N ILE A 163 1.35 -1.59 0.96
CA ILE A 163 0.14 -1.76 0.16
C ILE A 163 0.21 -0.73 -0.96
N LEU A 164 0.26 -1.20 -2.19
CA LEU A 164 0.19 -0.36 -3.38
C LEU A 164 -1.20 -0.50 -3.98
N THR A 165 -1.92 0.59 -4.21
CA THR A 165 -3.08 0.54 -5.12
C THR A 165 -2.76 1.27 -6.41
N THR A 166 -3.10 0.67 -7.54
CA THR A 166 -2.81 1.26 -8.84
C THR A 166 -3.78 0.75 -9.91
N GLN A 167 -3.95 1.53 -10.97
CA GLN A 167 -4.67 1.13 -12.18
C GLN A 167 -3.72 0.54 -13.22
N GLN A 168 -2.42 0.83 -13.11
CA GLN A 168 -1.41 0.42 -14.07
C GLN A 168 -0.80 -0.92 -13.66
N LYS A 169 -0.81 -1.88 -14.60
CA LYS A 169 -0.18 -3.17 -14.36
C LYS A 169 1.32 -3.05 -14.21
N ASP A 170 1.95 -2.18 -14.98
CA ASP A 170 3.40 -2.02 -14.99
C ASP A 170 3.90 -1.54 -13.62
N VAL A 171 3.21 -0.55 -13.03
CA VAL A 171 3.47 -0.08 -11.67
C VAL A 171 3.29 -1.19 -10.64
N ALA A 172 2.28 -2.04 -10.79
CA ALA A 172 2.02 -3.13 -9.86
C ALA A 172 3.09 -4.23 -9.83
N PHE A 173 3.83 -4.39 -10.94
CA PHE A 173 4.91 -5.36 -11.09
C PHE A 173 6.30 -4.73 -10.98
N HIS A 174 6.42 -3.44 -10.68
CA HIS A 174 7.69 -2.73 -10.63
C HIS A 174 8.42 -2.86 -9.29
N GLY A 175 7.68 -2.90 -8.17
CA GLY A 175 8.24 -3.00 -6.80
C GLY A 175 8.98 -4.29 -6.47
#